data_AF-A0A3D1FBK6-F1
#
_entry.id   AF-A0A3D1FBK6-F1
#
_cell.length_a   1.000
_cell.length_b   1.000
_cell.length_c   1.000
_cell.angle_alpha   90.00
_cell.angle_beta   90.00
_cell.angle_gamma   90.00
#
_symmetry.space_group_name_H-M   'P 1'
#
loop_
_entity.id
_entity.type
_entity.pdbx_description
1 polymer ?
#
loop_
_entity_poly.entity_id
_entity_poly.type
_entity_poly.pdbx_seq_one_letter_code
_entity_poly.pdbx_strand_id
1 'polypeptide(L)' 'MRDIGKHFRLRLLIDGKYVPLKPFLNNFVKQIILSMVFNLDGVKKPRKIEVVVEDVKVKCDVHGNLK' A
#
# COMPACT_ATOMS: atom_id res chain seq x y z
N MET A 1 9.35 18.64 -0.43
CA MET A 1 9.08 17.21 -0.75
C MET A 1 10.29 16.40 -1.25
N ARG A 2 11.41 17.01 -1.72
CA ARG A 2 12.52 16.28 -2.40
C ARG A 2 13.33 15.26 -1.55
N ASP A 3 13.30 15.32 -0.22
CA ASP A 3 14.15 14.45 0.63
C ASP A 3 13.43 13.34 1.39
N ILE A 4 12.10 13.38 1.46
CA ILE A 4 11.35 12.49 2.35
C ILE A 4 11.50 11.01 1.92
N GLY A 5 11.75 10.77 0.63
CA GLY A 5 11.96 9.42 0.12
C GLY A 5 13.30 8.77 0.50
N LYS A 6 14.36 9.48 0.90
CA LYS A 6 15.70 8.86 0.96
C LYS A 6 15.83 7.72 1.99
N HIS A 7 14.99 7.69 3.03
CA HIS A 7 15.10 6.72 4.13
C HIS A 7 13.99 5.66 4.17
N PHE A 8 13.02 5.70 3.26
CA PHE A 8 11.95 4.68 3.24
C PHE A 8 12.36 3.46 2.41
N ARG A 9 12.30 2.30 3.05
CA ARG A 9 12.44 0.98 2.41
C ARG A 9 11.06 0.41 2.12
N LEU A 10 10.78 0.12 0.86
CA LEU A 10 9.56 -0.56 0.44
C LEU A 10 9.87 -2.05 0.30
N ARG A 11 8.96 -2.89 0.81
CA ARG A 11 9.00 -4.34 0.66
C ARG A 11 7.60 -4.80 0.28
N LEU A 12 7.50 -5.69 -0.70
CA LEU A 12 6.25 -6.31 -1.08
C LEU A 12 6.19 -7.71 -0.45
N LEU A 13 5.06 -8.06 0.17
CA LEU A 13 4.81 -9.38 0.72
C LEU A 13 3.70 -10.03 -0.11
N ILE A 14 4.00 -11.12 -0.82
CA ILE A 14 3.02 -11.90 -1.59
C ILE A 14 3.08 -13.32 -1.05
N ASP A 15 1.94 -13.85 -0.59
CA ASP A 15 1.81 -15.22 -0.08
C ASP A 15 2.87 -15.57 0.99
N GLY A 16 3.11 -14.63 1.91
CA GLY A 16 4.10 -14.79 3.00
C GLY A 16 5.56 -14.63 2.57
N LYS A 17 5.84 -14.32 1.30
CA LYS A 17 7.21 -14.15 0.77
C LYS A 17 7.50 -12.69 0.42
N TYR A 18 8.66 -12.21 0.86
CA TYR A 18 9.13 -10.88 0.47
C TYR A 18 9.64 -10.91 -0.96
N VAL A 19 9.00 -10.12 -1.82
CA VAL A 19 9.35 -9.98 -3.23
C VAL A 19 10.08 -8.65 -3.43
N PRO A 20 11.31 -8.65 -4.01
CA PRO A 20 11.99 -7.41 -4.34
C PRO A 20 11.28 -6.73 -5.51
N LEU A 21 11.07 -5.42 -5.37
CA LEU A 21 10.52 -4.59 -6.44
C LEU A 21 11.62 -4.15 -7.40
N LYS A 22 11.33 -4.13 -8.70
CA LYS A 22 12.21 -3.49 -9.69
C LYS A 22 12.39 -1.99 -9.34
N PRO A 23 13.56 -1.37 -9.63
CA PRO A 23 13.84 0.01 -9.23
C PRO A 23 12.78 1.04 -9.66
N PHE A 24 12.30 0.95 -10.90
CA PHE A 24 11.22 1.80 -11.41
C PHE A 24 9.96 1.67 -10.56
N LEU A 25 9.49 0.45 -10.33
CA LEU A 25 8.25 0.19 -9.59
C LEU A 25 8.39 0.61 -8.12
N ASN A 26 9.56 0.37 -7.52
CA ASN A 26 9.86 0.82 -6.17
C ASN A 26 9.72 2.36 -6.05
N ASN A 27 10.31 3.11 -6.97
CA ASN A 27 10.23 4.57 -6.97
C ASN A 27 8.79 5.06 -7.21
N PHE A 28 8.10 4.47 -8.19
CA PHE A 28 6.74 4.84 -8.54
C PHE A 28 5.77 4.63 -7.36
N VAL A 29 5.71 3.42 -6.81
CA VAL A 29 4.80 3.06 -5.70
C VAL A 29 5.11 3.91 -4.47
N LYS A 30 6.39 4.11 -4.16
CA LYS A 30 6.83 4.94 -3.03
C LYS A 30 6.36 6.39 -3.16
N GLN A 31 6.45 7.00 -4.34
CA GLN A 31 5.99 8.38 -4.54
C GLN A 31 4.47 8.50 -4.33
N ILE A 32 3.70 7.54 -4.84
CA ILE A 32 2.25 7.50 -4.66
C ILE A 32 1.89 7.38 -3.18
N ILE A 33 2.43 6.36 -2.49
CA ILE A 33 2.11 6.11 -1.08
C ILE A 33 2.51 7.30 -0.21
N LEU A 34 3.72 7.85 -0.38
CA LEU A 34 4.15 9.01 0.41
C LEU A 34 3.25 10.22 0.14
N SER A 35 2.90 10.48 -1.12
CA SER A 35 1.99 11.57 -1.47
C SER A 35 0.62 11.39 -0.82
N MET A 36 0.07 10.18 -0.82
CA MET A 36 -1.19 9.89 -0.13
C MET A 36 -1.08 10.20 1.36
N VAL A 37 -0.07 9.65 2.05
CA VAL A 37 0.07 9.78 3.50
C VAL A 37 0.34 11.22 3.95
N PHE A 38 1.11 12.02 3.20
CA PHE A 38 1.36 13.41 3.55
C PHE A 38 0.18 14.35 3.32
N ASN A 39 -0.81 13.92 2.55
CA ASN A 39 -2.06 14.65 2.36
C ASN A 39 -3.15 14.16 3.32
N LEU A 40 -2.87 13.19 4.21
CA LEU A 40 -3.81 12.79 5.25
C LEU A 40 -3.75 13.76 6.43
N ASP A 41 -4.91 14.28 6.81
CA ASP A 41 -5.04 15.11 8.01
C ASP A 41 -4.68 14.31 9.27
N GLY A 42 -3.99 14.96 10.20
CA GLY A 42 -3.62 14.38 11.49
C GLY A 42 -2.32 13.54 11.50
N VAL A 43 -1.71 13.25 10.35
CA VAL A 43 -0.48 12.43 10.27
C VAL A 43 0.77 13.30 10.13
N LYS A 44 1.34 13.75 11.26
CA LYS A 44 2.48 14.69 11.24
C LYS A 44 3.81 14.08 10.78
N LYS A 45 4.14 12.84 11.20
CA LYS A 45 5.43 12.17 10.91
C LYS A 45 5.28 10.63 10.93
N PRO A 46 4.82 10.00 9.84
CA PRO A 46 4.62 8.55 9.81
C PRO A 46 5.96 7.81 9.91
N ARG A 47 6.07 6.83 10.81
CA ARG A 47 7.25 5.96 10.97
C ARG A 47 7.14 4.66 10.18
N LYS A 48 5.92 4.14 10.05
CA LYS A 48 5.58 2.93 9.30
C LYS A 48 4.31 3.23 8.51
N ILE A 49 4.28 2.82 7.25
CA ILE A 49 3.10 2.85 6.39
C ILE A 49 2.87 1.42 5.91
N GLU A 50 1.63 0.97 5.98
CA GLU A 50 1.23 -0.37 5.57
C GLU A 50 0.04 -0.23 4.62
N VAL A 51 0.15 -0.90 3.46
CA VAL A 51 -0.92 -0.95 2.45
C VAL A 51 -1.30 -2.41 2.34
N VAL A 52 -2.55 -2.71 2.68
CA VAL A 52 -3.10 -4.06 2.62
C VAL A 52 -4.03 -4.13 1.41
N VAL A 53 -3.81 -5.11 0.55
CA VAL A 53 -4.65 -5.38 -0.62
C VAL A 53 -5.17 -6.80 -0.46
N GLU A 54 -6.48 -6.95 -0.35
CA GLU A 54 -7.15 -8.24 -0.16
C GLU A 54 -8.01 -8.53 -1.38
N ASP A 55 -7.89 -9.74 -1.93
CA ASP A 55 -8.88 -10.27 -2.87
C ASP A 55 -10.10 -10.72 -2.07
N VAL A 56 -11.02 -9.79 -1.87
CA VAL A 56 -12.33 -10.11 -1.30
C VAL A 56 -13.12 -10.79 -2.41
N LYS A 57 -12.94 -12.11 -2.57
CA LYS A 57 -13.84 -12.91 -3.40
C LYS A 57 -15.25 -12.73 -2.86
N VAL A 58 -16.04 -11.88 -3.50
CA VAL A 58 -17.47 -11.77 -3.21
C VAL A 58 -18.05 -13.14 -3.54
N LYS A 59 -18.36 -13.92 -2.51
CA LYS A 59 -19.25 -15.06 -2.68
C LYS A 59 -20.60 -14.46 -3.06
N CYS A 60 -20.92 -14.46 -4.34
CA CYS A 60 -22.30 -14.41 -4.77
C CYS A 60 -22.92 -15.71 -4.26
N ASP A 61 -23.62 -15.65 -3.13
CA ASP A 61 -24.57 -16.70 -2.81
C ASP A 61 -25.60 -16.74 -3.94
N VAL A 62 -25.75 -17.92 -4.54
CA VAL A 62 -26.62 -18.16 -5.69
C VAL A 62 -28.08 -18.22 -5.25
N HIS A 63 -28.49 -17.34 -4.34
CA HIS A 63 -29.88 -17.22 -3.88
C HIS A 63 -30.10 -15.74 -3.61
N GLY A 64 -30.55 -15.02 -4.64
CA GLY A 64 -30.95 -13.64 -4.50
C GLY A 64 -31.99 -13.52 -3.40
N ASN A 65 -31.58 -12.99 -2.24
CA ASN A 65 -32.40 -12.25 -1.29
C ASN A 65 -31.48 -11.59 -0.26
N LEU A 66 -31.50 -10.25 -0.25
CA LEU A 66 -30.89 -9.42 0.77
C LEU A 66 -31.60 -9.65 2.12
N LYS A 67 -30.82 -9.90 3.18
CA LYS A 67 -31.17 -9.56 4.55
C LYS A 67 -29.97 -8.91 5.22
#